data_AF-A0A4R1UQR6-F1
#
_entry.id   AF-A0A4R1UQR6-F1
#
_cell.length_a   1.000
_cell.length_b   1.000
_cell.length_c   1.000
_cell.angle_alpha   90.00
_cell.angle_beta   90.00
_cell.angle_gamma   90.00
#
_symmetry.space_group_name_H-M   'P 1'
#
loop_
_entity.id
_entity.type
_entity.pdbx_description
1 polymer ?
#
loop_
_entity_poly.entity_id
_entity_poly.type
_entity_poly.pdbx_seq_one_letter_code
_entity_poly.pdbx_strand_id
1 'polypeptide(L)'
;MTNAPRGALRQPSILFLLALVVIAGVALAATVVARPHVAATGMTATPRFASLADGDRKALLDIEIMASNVAARLDGTSEDRQLAFVQLGVLSASVHTLDAGVPVSLRRHMAEQVRLAHEAVKQGHTDAAATTLRELSSHLASGRAV
;
A
#
# COMPACT_ATOMS: atom_id res chain seq x y z
N MET A 1 3.15 -28.07 56.17
CA MET A 1 2.95 -29.25 55.32
C MET A 1 2.04 -28.86 54.15
N THR A 2 2.65 -28.89 52.96
CA THR A 2 2.14 -29.07 51.59
C THR A 2 0.65 -29.42 51.35
N ASN A 3 -0.05 -28.66 50.49
CA ASN A 3 -0.51 -29.04 49.12
C ASN A 3 -1.69 -28.17 48.60
N ALA A 4 -1.53 -27.59 47.40
CA ALA A 4 -2.62 -27.21 46.47
C ALA A 4 -2.91 -28.41 45.52
N PRO A 5 -3.83 -28.41 44.51
CA PRO A 5 -4.79 -27.41 43.99
C PRO A 5 -6.19 -28.00 43.59
N ARG A 6 -6.99 -27.26 42.79
CA ARG A 6 -8.23 -27.63 42.01
C ARG A 6 -9.53 -27.47 42.81
N GLY A 7 -10.61 -26.87 42.31
CA GLY A 7 -10.99 -26.42 40.99
C GLY A 7 -12.51 -26.38 40.98
N ALA A 8 -13.10 -25.26 40.59
CA ALA A 8 -14.50 -25.21 40.18
C ALA A 8 -14.63 -24.06 39.18
N LEU A 9 -14.36 -24.41 37.91
CA LEU A 9 -14.80 -23.65 36.76
C LEU A 9 -16.31 -23.39 36.91
N ARG A 10 -16.69 -22.16 37.27
CA ARG A 10 -18.07 -21.73 37.08
C ARG A 10 -18.23 -21.43 35.59
N GLN A 11 -18.87 -22.39 34.91
CA GLN A 11 -19.35 -22.30 33.54
C GLN A 11 -19.94 -20.90 33.26
N PRO A 12 -19.37 -20.10 32.35
CA PRO A 12 -20.13 -19.07 31.70
C PRO A 12 -21.16 -19.76 30.80
N SER A 13 -22.40 -19.68 31.26
CA SER A 13 -23.59 -20.29 30.68
C SER A 13 -23.80 -19.83 29.24
N ILE A 14 -24.23 -20.77 28.40
CA ILE A 14 -24.53 -20.66 26.95
C ILE A 14 -25.45 -19.47 26.58
N LEU A 15 -26.13 -18.86 27.56
CA LEU A 15 -26.93 -17.66 27.39
C LEU A 15 -26.14 -16.42 26.95
N PHE A 16 -24.82 -16.35 27.20
CA PHE A 16 -23.99 -15.22 26.74
C PHE A 16 -23.63 -15.29 25.25
N LEU A 17 -23.66 -16.49 24.64
CA LEU A 17 -23.36 -16.69 23.22
C LEU A 17 -24.54 -16.38 22.29
N LEU A 18 -25.77 -16.31 22.81
CA LEU A 18 -26.97 -16.00 22.02
C LEU A 18 -27.26 -14.49 21.90
N ALA A 19 -26.76 -13.66 22.83
CA ALA A 19 -27.00 -12.22 22.81
C ALA A 19 -26.12 -11.46 21.79
N LEU A 20 -24.97 -12.01 21.38
CA LEU A 20 -24.06 -11.32 20.45
C LEU A 20 -24.46 -11.46 18.97
N VAL A 21 -25.28 -12.46 18.62
CA VAL A 21 -25.67 -12.73 17.23
C VAL A 21 -26.85 -11.84 16.79
N VAL A 22 -27.67 -11.35 17.72
CA VAL A 22 -28.88 -10.57 17.39
C VAL A 22 -28.57 -9.12 16.98
N ILE A 23 -27.41 -8.56 17.38
CA ILE A 23 -26.99 -7.22 16.91
C ILE A 23 -26.37 -7.29 15.50
N ALA A 24 -25.91 -8.46 15.05
CA ALA A 24 -25.29 -8.63 13.74
C ALA A 24 -26.29 -8.99 12.60
N GLY A 25 -27.53 -9.38 12.93
CA GLY A 25 -28.48 -9.93 11.95
C GLY A 25 -29.48 -8.95 11.32
N VAL A 26 -29.67 -7.75 11.87
CA VAL A 26 -30.80 -6.86 11.48
C VAL A 26 -30.36 -5.65 10.63
N ALA A 27 -29.06 -5.53 10.29
CA ALA A 27 -28.59 -4.49 9.36
C ALA A 27 -28.71 -4.89 7.87
N LEU A 28 -29.06 -6.14 7.55
CA LEU A 28 -28.89 -6.70 6.20
C LEU A 28 -30.17 -6.95 5.40
N ALA A 29 -31.35 -6.57 5.89
CA ALA A 29 -32.61 -6.94 5.22
C ALA A 29 -33.72 -5.87 5.22
N ALA A 30 -33.36 -4.59 5.09
CA ALA A 30 -34.34 -3.53 4.86
C ALA A 30 -33.95 -2.65 3.66
N THR A 31 -34.45 -3.07 2.49
CA THR A 31 -35.19 -2.23 1.53
C THR A 31 -34.46 -0.99 0.99
N VAL A 32 -33.89 -1.05 -0.21
CA VAL A 32 -34.61 -0.86 -1.48
C VAL A 32 -35.49 0.40 -1.44
N VAL A 33 -34.85 1.55 -1.60
CA VAL A 33 -35.52 2.79 -2.02
C VAL A 33 -34.68 3.41 -3.13
N ALA A 34 -35.25 3.35 -4.34
CA ALA A 34 -34.98 4.20 -5.50
C ALA A 34 -33.53 4.69 -5.70
N ARG A 35 -32.68 3.85 -6.28
CA ARG A 35 -31.52 4.39 -6.99
C ARG A 35 -32.02 4.96 -8.32
N PRO A 36 -31.92 6.28 -8.57
CA PRO A 36 -31.99 6.74 -9.95
C PRO A 36 -30.92 5.97 -10.72
N HIS A 37 -31.32 5.43 -11.87
CA HIS A 37 -30.45 4.82 -12.85
C HIS A 37 -29.57 5.94 -13.42
N VAL A 38 -28.60 6.40 -12.62
CA VAL A 38 -27.44 7.09 -13.17
C VAL A 38 -26.75 5.98 -13.93
N ALA A 39 -26.83 6.05 -15.26
CA ALA A 39 -25.97 5.25 -16.11
C ALA A 39 -24.57 5.35 -15.50
N ALA A 40 -24.11 4.24 -14.91
CA ALA A 40 -22.70 4.07 -14.68
C ALA A 40 -22.15 3.99 -16.09
N THR A 41 -21.84 5.17 -16.66
CA THR A 41 -20.93 5.28 -17.78
C THR A 41 -19.74 4.48 -17.28
N GLY A 42 -19.61 3.26 -17.78
CA GLY A 42 -18.45 2.44 -17.62
C GLY A 42 -17.33 3.19 -18.32
N MET A 43 -16.82 4.22 -17.66
CA MET A 43 -15.49 4.72 -17.88
C MET A 43 -14.63 3.57 -17.42
N THR A 44 -14.36 2.64 -18.34
CA THR A 44 -13.14 1.86 -18.29
C THR A 44 -12.05 2.87 -18.03
N ALA A 45 -11.48 2.82 -16.82
CA ALA A 45 -10.38 3.69 -16.45
C ALA A 45 -9.29 3.41 -17.48
N THR A 46 -9.13 4.31 -18.45
CA THR A 46 -8.09 4.12 -19.45
C THR A 46 -6.77 4.15 -18.72
N PRO A 47 -5.93 3.11 -18.85
CA PRO A 47 -4.60 3.09 -18.23
C PRO A 47 -3.85 4.36 -18.57
N ARG A 48 -3.50 5.14 -17.54
CA ARG A 48 -2.82 6.43 -17.69
C ARG A 48 -1.50 6.30 -18.45
N PHE A 49 -0.85 5.14 -18.38
CA PHE A 49 0.44 4.91 -19.02
C PHE A 49 0.35 4.30 -20.43
N ALA A 50 -0.83 3.92 -20.92
CA ALA A 50 -0.94 3.30 -22.24
C ALA A 50 -0.57 4.24 -23.39
N SER A 51 -0.72 5.56 -23.21
CA SER A 51 -0.34 6.57 -24.21
C SER A 51 1.15 6.94 -24.19
N LEU A 52 1.94 6.41 -23.26
CA LEU A 52 3.37 6.68 -23.16
C LEU A 52 4.15 5.82 -24.17
N ALA A 53 5.32 6.33 -24.58
CA ALA A 53 6.27 5.55 -25.37
C ALA A 53 6.75 4.31 -24.60
N ASP A 54 7.15 3.25 -25.30
CA ASP A 54 7.62 2.01 -24.68
C ASP A 54 8.78 2.21 -23.71
N GLY A 55 9.71 3.12 -24.06
CA GLY A 55 10.83 3.48 -23.18
C GLY A 55 10.37 4.06 -21.85
N ASP A 56 9.42 5.00 -21.87
CA ASP A 56 8.87 5.63 -20.66
C ASP A 56 8.05 4.63 -19.84
N ARG A 57 7.26 3.78 -20.50
CA ARG A 57 6.52 2.70 -19.81
C ARG A 57 7.45 1.76 -19.08
N LYS A 58 8.54 1.35 -19.74
CA LYS A 58 9.56 0.49 -19.14
C LYS A 58 10.24 1.20 -17.96
N ALA A 59 10.64 2.45 -18.11
CA ALA A 59 11.28 3.21 -17.03
C ALA A 59 10.38 3.34 -15.80
N LEU A 60 9.09 3.62 -15.98
CA LEU A 60 8.12 3.67 -14.88
C LEU A 60 7.93 2.29 -14.21
N LEU A 61 7.94 1.20 -14.98
CA LEU A 61 7.88 -0.16 -14.43
C LEU A 61 9.15 -0.53 -13.65
N ASP A 62 10.32 -0.17 -14.16
CA ASP A 62 11.59 -0.41 -13.46
C ASP A 62 11.60 0.35 -12.12
N ILE A 63 11.08 1.58 -12.09
CA ILE A 63 10.89 2.39 -10.87
C ILE A 63 9.87 1.75 -9.92
N GLU A 64 8.73 1.26 -10.42
CA GLU A 64 7.69 0.55 -9.64
C GLU A 64 8.29 -0.66 -8.91
N ILE A 65 9.03 -1.50 -9.63
CA ILE A 65 9.67 -2.71 -9.12
C ILE A 65 10.77 -2.34 -8.12
N MET A 66 11.61 -1.35 -8.45
CA MET A 66 12.69 -0.93 -7.57
C MET A 66 12.16 -0.33 -6.27
N ALA A 67 11.13 0.52 -6.32
CA ALA A 67 10.48 1.06 -5.13
C ALA A 67 9.90 -0.05 -4.22
N SER A 68 9.23 -1.05 -4.80
CA SER A 68 8.72 -2.21 -4.07
C SER A 68 9.84 -3.03 -3.41
N ASN A 69 10.94 -3.27 -4.12
CA ASN A 69 12.08 -4.03 -3.60
C ASN A 69 12.82 -3.28 -2.49
N VAL A 70 13.01 -1.97 -2.64
CA VAL A 70 13.61 -1.13 -1.59
C VAL A 70 12.71 -1.11 -0.36
N ALA A 71 11.40 -0.95 -0.52
CA ALA A 71 10.45 -1.01 0.59
C ALA A 71 10.52 -2.35 1.35
N ALA A 72 10.54 -3.48 0.63
CA ALA A 72 10.65 -4.80 1.23
C ALA A 72 11.96 -5.00 2.00
N ARG A 73 13.07 -4.44 1.51
CA ARG A 73 14.37 -4.50 2.20
C ARG A 73 14.44 -3.61 3.43
N LEU A 74 13.75 -2.45 3.42
CA LEU A 74 13.69 -1.57 4.59
C LEU A 74 12.99 -2.24 5.79
N ASP A 75 12.03 -3.14 5.54
CA ASP A 75 11.39 -3.98 6.57
C ASP A 75 12.28 -5.15 7.05
N GLY A 76 13.37 -5.43 6.35
CA GLY A 76 14.23 -6.58 6.57
C GLY A 76 15.28 -6.41 7.68
N THR A 77 16.37 -7.17 7.54
CA THR A 77 17.51 -7.17 8.47
C THR A 77 18.29 -5.85 8.43
N SER A 78 19.24 -5.65 9.35
CA SER A 78 20.13 -4.48 9.32
C SER A 78 20.95 -4.40 8.04
N GLU A 79 21.41 -5.54 7.51
CA GLU A 79 22.13 -5.63 6.24
C GLU A 79 21.22 -5.24 5.06
N ASP A 80 19.98 -5.73 5.05
CA ASP A 80 18.99 -5.36 4.02
C ASP A 80 18.71 -3.86 4.02
N ARG A 81 18.60 -3.23 5.20
CA ARG A 81 18.38 -1.79 5.33
C ARG A 81 19.54 -0.97 4.79
N GLN A 82 20.78 -1.41 5.00
CA GLN A 82 21.96 -0.75 4.43
C GLN A 82 21.97 -0.84 2.90
N LEU A 83 21.66 -2.01 2.34
CA LEU A 83 21.51 -2.19 0.90
C LEU A 83 20.35 -1.34 0.35
N ALA A 84 19.23 -1.28 1.08
CA ALA A 84 18.08 -0.46 0.70
C ALA A 84 18.45 1.02 0.61
N PHE A 85 19.29 1.55 1.51
CA PHE A 85 19.76 2.93 1.45
C PHE A 85 20.54 3.24 0.17
N VAL A 86 21.44 2.33 -0.24
CA VAL A 86 22.18 2.47 -1.51
C VAL A 86 21.22 2.43 -2.70
N GLN A 87 20.29 1.46 -2.70
CA GLN A 87 19.30 1.31 -3.77
C GLN A 87 18.31 2.48 -3.84
N LEU A 88 18.02 3.13 -2.71
CA LEU A 88 17.22 4.35 -2.68
C LEU A 88 17.94 5.53 -3.37
N GLY A 89 19.27 5.57 -3.33
CA GLY A 89 20.08 6.47 -4.14
C GLY A 89 19.93 6.22 -5.64
N VAL A 90 19.98 4.94 -6.04
CA VAL A 90 19.76 4.53 -7.44
C VAL A 90 18.34 4.88 -7.91
N LEU A 91 17.32 4.61 -7.09
CA LEU A 91 15.93 4.96 -7.37
C LEU A 91 15.76 6.47 -7.59
N SER A 92 16.39 7.29 -6.76
CA SER A 92 16.37 8.75 -6.92
C SER A 92 16.98 9.18 -8.26
N ALA A 93 18.10 8.59 -8.65
CA ALA A 93 18.72 8.87 -9.94
C ALA A 93 17.81 8.45 -11.10
N SER A 94 17.21 7.26 -11.05
CA SER A 94 16.28 6.77 -12.07
C SER A 94 15.07 7.71 -12.26
N VAL A 95 14.49 8.21 -11.16
CA VAL A 95 13.39 9.18 -11.23
C VAL A 95 13.84 10.50 -11.87
N HIS A 96 15.06 10.95 -11.62
CA HIS A 96 15.60 12.18 -12.21
C HIS A 96 15.93 12.05 -13.71
N THR A 97 16.24 10.83 -14.18
CA THR A 97 16.51 10.56 -15.59
C THR A 97 15.26 10.36 -16.46
N LEU A 98 14.06 10.45 -15.89
CA LEU A 98 12.81 10.29 -16.64
C LEU A 98 12.63 11.39 -17.69
N ASP A 99 12.32 10.97 -18.91
CA ASP A 99 12.16 11.83 -20.08
C ASP A 99 10.95 12.78 -19.94
N ALA A 100 10.93 13.82 -20.76
CA ALA A 100 9.82 14.75 -20.94
C ALA A 100 8.53 14.07 -21.44
N GLY A 101 8.62 12.85 -21.99
CA GLY A 101 7.45 12.02 -22.33
C GLY A 101 6.58 11.67 -21.11
N VAL A 102 7.17 11.62 -19.91
CA VAL A 102 6.44 11.44 -18.65
C VAL A 102 5.89 12.78 -18.15
N PRO A 103 4.58 12.87 -17.81
CA PRO A 103 3.98 14.11 -17.31
C PRO A 103 4.76 14.74 -16.15
N VAL A 104 4.99 16.06 -16.23
CA VAL A 104 5.76 16.82 -15.23
C VAL A 104 5.21 16.65 -13.81
N SER A 105 3.89 16.60 -13.66
CA SER A 105 3.23 16.37 -12.36
C SER A 105 3.59 15.02 -11.77
N LEU A 106 3.63 13.97 -12.59
CA LEU A 106 4.04 12.63 -12.17
C LEU A 106 5.52 12.60 -11.80
N ARG A 107 6.41 13.16 -12.63
CA ARG A 107 7.85 13.24 -12.32
C ARG A 107 8.13 13.96 -11.00
N ARG A 108 7.47 15.10 -10.76
CA ARG A 108 7.58 15.85 -9.50
C ARG A 108 7.05 15.07 -8.30
N HIS A 109 5.89 14.42 -8.45
CA HIS A 109 5.33 13.60 -7.38
C HIS A 109 6.28 12.45 -7.01
N MET A 110 6.81 11.71 -7.98
CA MET A 110 7.77 10.62 -7.72
C MET A 110 9.04 11.13 -7.06
N ALA A 111 9.60 12.25 -7.56
CA ALA A 111 10.80 12.84 -6.98
C ALA A 111 10.59 13.24 -5.51
N GLU A 112 9.41 13.81 -5.20
CA GLU A 112 9.06 14.18 -3.83
C GLU A 112 8.87 12.96 -2.93
N GLN A 113 8.18 11.91 -3.39
CA GLN A 113 8.01 10.67 -2.62
C GLN A 113 9.35 9.99 -2.31
N VAL A 114 10.25 9.92 -3.30
CA VAL A 114 11.60 9.36 -3.10
C VAL A 114 12.43 10.23 -2.15
N ARG A 115 12.30 11.57 -2.23
CA ARG A 115 12.94 12.50 -1.29
C ARG A 115 12.45 12.29 0.14
N LEU A 116 11.13 12.16 0.34
CA LEU A 116 10.54 11.90 1.66
C LEU A 116 11.01 10.56 2.22
N ALA A 117 11.05 9.51 1.40
CA ALA A 117 11.60 8.22 1.81
C ALA A 117 13.08 8.33 2.23
N HIS A 118 13.90 9.08 1.47
CA HIS A 118 15.31 9.34 1.82
C HIS A 118 15.46 10.00 3.19
N GLU A 119 14.70 11.07 3.43
CA GLU A 119 14.75 11.79 4.70
C GLU A 119 14.26 10.92 5.87
N ALA A 120 13.24 10.10 5.65
CA ALA A 120 12.77 9.14 6.65
C ALA A 120 13.84 8.09 6.98
N VAL A 121 14.55 7.53 5.99
CA VAL A 121 15.66 6.59 6.26
C VAL A 121 16.81 7.26 7.01
N LYS A 122 17.19 8.50 6.65
CA LYS A 122 18.23 9.26 7.36
C LYS A 122 17.89 9.50 8.83
N GLN A 123 16.61 9.65 9.15
CA GLN A 123 16.11 9.83 10.52
C GLN A 123 15.93 8.50 11.27
N GLY A 124 16.21 7.35 10.64
CA GLY A 124 15.98 6.03 11.22
C GLY A 124 14.53 5.54 11.15
N HIS A 125 13.64 6.29 10.48
CA HIS A 125 12.23 5.94 10.29
C HIS A 125 12.05 5.01 9.09
N THR A 126 12.60 3.80 9.16
CA THR A 126 12.57 2.84 8.04
C THR A 126 11.16 2.42 7.64
N ASP A 127 10.25 2.29 8.61
CA ASP A 127 8.86 1.87 8.35
C ASP A 127 8.07 2.94 7.58
N ALA A 128 8.31 4.22 7.91
CA ALA A 128 7.71 5.35 7.21
C ALA A 128 8.24 5.46 5.78
N ALA A 129 9.54 5.26 5.59
CA ALA A 129 10.16 5.20 4.26
C ALA A 129 9.59 4.05 3.41
N ALA A 130 9.48 2.85 4.00
CA ALA A 130 8.92 1.69 3.33
C ALA A 130 7.45 1.91 2.92
N THR A 131 6.65 2.52 3.80
CA THR A 131 5.26 2.89 3.51
C THR A 131 5.17 3.85 2.33
N THR A 132 5.96 4.92 2.35
CA THR A 132 6.04 5.91 1.26
C THR A 132 6.37 5.25 -0.09
N LEU A 133 7.32 4.31 -0.09
CA LEU A 133 7.74 3.60 -1.31
C LEU A 133 6.69 2.59 -1.80
N ARG A 134 5.94 1.94 -0.89
CA ARG A 134 4.80 1.09 -1.25
C ARG A 134 3.67 1.90 -1.87
N GLU A 135 3.35 3.05 -1.31
CA GLU A 135 2.35 3.96 -1.86
C GLU A 135 2.74 4.44 -3.26
N LEU A 136 4.01 4.82 -3.44
CA LEU A 136 4.56 5.15 -4.76
C LEU A 136 4.40 3.99 -5.75
N SER A 137 4.83 2.78 -5.37
CA SER A 137 4.71 1.58 -6.21
C SER A 137 3.26 1.27 -6.57
N SER A 138 2.35 1.34 -5.59
CA SER A 138 0.91 1.14 -5.80
C SER A 138 0.31 2.19 -6.74
N HIS A 139 0.71 3.46 -6.61
CA HIS A 139 0.27 4.53 -7.51
C HIS A 139 0.69 4.28 -8.95
N LEU A 140 1.92 3.81 -9.17
CA LEU A 140 2.42 3.45 -10.50
C LEU A 140 1.70 2.22 -11.05
N ALA A 141 1.56 1.15 -10.26
CA ALA A 141 0.83 -0.05 -10.66
C ALA A 141 -0.62 0.29 -11.07
N SER A 142 -1.28 1.18 -10.33
CA SER A 142 -2.64 1.65 -10.63
C SER A 142 -2.71 2.46 -11.93
N GLY A 143 -1.66 3.21 -12.28
CA GLY A 143 -1.56 3.93 -13.55
C GLY A 143 -1.41 3.02 -14.77
N ARG A 144 -0.97 1.77 -14.55
CA ARG A 144 -0.79 0.72 -15.56
C ARG A 144 -1.98 -0.23 -15.69
N ALA A 145 -2.71 -0.49 -14.60
CA ALA A 145 -3.79 -1.46 -14.56
C ALA A 145 -4.92 -1.13 -15.56
N VAL A 146 -5.37 -2.16 -16.28
CA VAL A 146 -6.47 -2.19 -17.26
C VAL A 146 -7.37 -3.35 -16.92
#